data_AF-A0A7J6RQA3-F1
#
_entry.id   AF-A0A7J6RQA3-F1
#
_cell.length_a   1.000
_cell.length_b   1.000
_cell.length_c   1.000
_cell.angle_alpha   90.00
_cell.angle_beta   90.00
_cell.angle_gamma   90.00
#
_symmetry.space_group_name_H-M   'P 1'
#
loop_
_entity.id
_entity.type
_entity.pdbx_description
1 polymer ?
#
loop_
_entity_poly.entity_id
_entity_poly.type
_entity_poly.pdbx_seq_one_letter_code
_entity_poly.pdbx_strand_id
1 'polypeptide(L)'
;GANGTALTLVDDFEQWQEVLAEIEEAGVEIEALPLDIAELASLKYRVEDVSHSITKKAVAALRQSELMREVLHSDKMKQQLQENTEDAKALRKSLRQNNAKVRMVQAVRRRIPVRWMVSVACSVHAASGTFL
;
A
#
# COMPACT_ATOMS: atom_id res chain seq x y z
N GLY A 1 13.71 13.43 -4.82
CA GLY A 1 13.74 14.78 -4.21
C GLY A 1 15.16 15.09 -3.81
N ALA A 2 15.57 16.35 -3.69
CA ALA A 2 16.98 16.76 -3.62
C ALA A 2 17.86 16.07 -2.54
N ASN A 3 17.26 15.44 -1.51
CA ASN A 3 17.90 14.53 -0.53
C ASN A 3 17.08 13.23 -0.37
N GLY A 4 16.69 12.60 -1.47
CA GLY A 4 15.85 11.41 -1.44
C GLY A 4 16.67 10.15 -1.23
N THR A 5 16.38 9.38 -0.19
CA THR A 5 16.85 7.99 -0.08
C THR A 5 16.19 7.17 -1.18
N ALA A 6 16.97 6.71 -2.15
CA ALA A 6 16.52 5.73 -3.13
C ALA A 6 16.67 4.33 -2.51
N LEU A 7 15.59 3.56 -2.52
CA LEU A 7 15.60 2.17 -2.09
C LEU A 7 15.52 1.30 -3.35
N THR A 8 16.53 0.45 -3.54
CA THR A 8 16.52 -0.59 -4.56
C THR A 8 16.27 -1.92 -3.86
N LEU A 9 15.20 -2.62 -4.26
CA LEU A 9 14.92 -3.96 -3.78
C LEU A 9 15.48 -4.94 -4.80
N VAL A 10 16.38 -5.82 -4.34
CA VAL A 10 17.00 -6.84 -5.17
C VAL A 10 16.62 -8.19 -4.58
N ASP A 11 15.90 -8.99 -5.37
CA ASP A 11 15.37 -10.29 -4.94
C ASP A 11 16.34 -11.45 -5.23
N ASP A 12 17.37 -11.21 -6.06
CA ASP A 12 18.33 -12.21 -6.54
C ASP A 12 19.79 -11.84 -6.21
N PHE A 13 20.59 -12.84 -5.84
CA PHE A 13 21.98 -12.66 -5.43
C PHE A 13 22.90 -12.27 -6.61
N GLU A 14 22.62 -12.75 -7.83
CA GLU A 14 23.41 -12.39 -9.03
C GLU A 14 23.20 -10.91 -9.40
N GLN A 15 21.95 -10.44 -9.37
CA GLN A 15 21.61 -9.03 -9.60
C GLN A 15 22.20 -8.10 -8.54
N TRP A 16 22.36 -8.59 -7.31
CA TRP A 16 22.99 -7.81 -6.24
C TRP A 16 24.46 -7.51 -6.52
N GLN A 17 25.20 -8.46 -7.11
CA GLN A 17 26.60 -8.24 -7.46
C GLN A 17 26.77 -7.23 -8.60
N GLU A 18 25.88 -7.25 -9.61
CA GLU A 18 25.88 -6.26 -10.69
C GLU A 18 25.64 -4.85 -10.16
N VAL A 19 24.65 -4.70 -9.27
CA VAL A 19 24.34 -3.41 -8.63
C VAL A 19 25.51 -2.92 -7.77
N LEU A 20 26.19 -3.80 -7.03
CA LEU A 20 27.37 -3.43 -6.26
C LEU A 20 28.51 -2.92 -7.15
N ALA A 21 28.76 -3.58 -8.29
CA ALA A 21 29.79 -3.15 -9.24
C ALA A 21 29.47 -1.77 -9.82
N GLU A 22 28.21 -1.52 -10.20
CA GLU A 22 27.78 -0.21 -10.73
C GLU A 22 27.90 0.91 -9.67
N ILE A 23 27.63 0.61 -8.40
CA ILE A 23 27.76 1.57 -7.29
C ILE A 23 29.24 1.87 -6.97
N GLU A 24 30.10 0.85 -6.98
CA GLU A 24 31.55 1.01 -6.83
C GLU A 24 32.14 1.85 -7.96
N GLU A 25 31.72 1.62 -9.21
CA GLU A 25 32.11 2.44 -10.36
C GLU A 25 31.63 3.88 -10.24
N ALA A 26 30.43 4.10 -9.68
CA ALA A 26 29.89 5.42 -9.41
C ALA A 26 30.58 6.14 -8.22
N GLY A 27 31.43 5.44 -7.45
CA GLY A 27 32.15 5.98 -6.30
C GLY A 27 31.25 6.36 -5.13
N VAL A 28 30.08 5.72 -5.00
CA VAL A 28 29.11 6.01 -3.94
C VAL A 28 29.28 5.02 -2.78
N GLU A 29 29.41 5.53 -1.57
CA GLU A 29 29.57 4.71 -0.37
C GLU A 29 28.21 4.17 0.10
N ILE A 30 28.08 2.85 0.22
CA ILE A 30 26.84 2.19 0.68
C ILE A 30 26.91 2.02 2.20
N GLU A 31 26.12 2.80 2.92
CA GLU A 31 25.90 2.55 4.34
C GLU A 31 24.81 1.50 4.55
N ALA A 32 25.03 0.60 5.51
CA ALA A 32 23.99 -0.31 5.94
C ALA A 32 22.83 0.50 6.53
N LEU A 33 21.62 0.30 5.99
CA LEU A 33 20.42 0.93 6.53
C LEU A 33 20.26 0.49 8.00
N PRO A 34 20.28 1.41 8.99
CA PRO A 34 20.14 1.06 10.40
C PRO A 34 18.70 0.62 10.66
N LEU A 35 18.40 -0.64 10.37
CA LEU A 35 17.12 -1.27 10.56
C LEU A 35 17.06 -1.91 11.95
N ASP A 36 16.21 -1.37 12.83
CA ASP A 36 15.84 -2.07 14.06
C ASP A 36 14.79 -3.16 13.72
N ILE A 37 15.16 -4.42 13.92
CA ILE A 37 14.27 -5.56 13.68
C ILE A 37 13.07 -5.52 14.64
N ALA A 38 13.22 -4.95 15.84
CA ALA A 38 12.13 -4.78 16.78
C ALA A 38 11.05 -3.82 16.24
N GLU A 39 11.45 -2.84 15.45
CA GLU A 39 10.55 -1.95 14.74
C GLU A 39 9.79 -2.70 13.62
N LEU A 40 10.49 -3.54 12.86
CA LEU A 40 9.88 -4.35 11.79
C LEU A 40 8.89 -5.42 12.26
N ALA A 41 8.94 -5.84 13.52
CA ALA A 41 8.02 -6.85 14.06
C ALA A 41 6.54 -6.44 13.86
N SER A 42 6.23 -5.14 13.92
CA SER A 42 4.88 -4.64 13.67
C SER A 42 4.44 -4.79 12.21
N LEU A 43 5.37 -4.73 11.26
CA LEU A 43 5.11 -4.94 9.84
C LEU A 43 4.87 -6.42 9.55
N LYS A 44 5.64 -7.32 10.18
CA LYS A 44 5.48 -8.77 10.03
C LYS A 44 4.05 -9.21 10.34
N TYR A 45 3.53 -8.82 11.51
CA TYR A 45 2.16 -9.15 11.89
C TYR A 45 1.10 -8.53 10.96
N ARG A 46 1.36 -7.34 10.39
CA ARG A 46 0.44 -6.72 9.42
C ARG A 46 0.40 -7.45 8.09
N VAL A 47 1.56 -7.81 7.56
CA VAL A 47 1.66 -8.54 6.30
C VAL A 47 0.96 -9.89 6.45
N GLU A 48 1.16 -10.56 7.58
CA GLU A 48 0.52 -11.82 7.90
C GLU A 48 -1.00 -11.67 8.05
N ASP A 49 -1.50 -10.68 8.78
CA ASP A 49 -2.94 -10.43 8.95
C ASP A 49 -3.62 -10.03 7.62
N VAL A 50 -2.94 -9.21 6.80
CA VAL A 50 -3.41 -8.88 5.45
C VAL A 50 -3.46 -10.12 4.56
N SER A 51 -2.42 -10.96 4.58
CA SER A 51 -2.39 -12.21 3.81
C SER A 51 -3.56 -13.12 4.16
N HIS A 52 -3.85 -13.30 5.45
CA HIS A 52 -4.99 -14.10 5.92
C HIS A 52 -6.35 -13.48 5.56
N SER A 53 -6.43 -12.15 5.49
CA SER A 53 -7.66 -11.45 5.09
C SER A 53 -8.01 -11.65 3.60
N ILE A 54 -7.02 -11.96 2.75
CA ILE A 54 -7.20 -12.17 1.31
C ILE A 54 -7.73 -13.58 1.07
N THR A 55 -9.06 -13.69 0.99
CA THR A 55 -9.75 -14.96 0.71
C THR A 55 -10.41 -14.95 -0.66
N LYS A 56 -10.65 -16.13 -1.26
CA LYS A 56 -11.40 -16.25 -2.52
C LYS A 56 -12.76 -15.53 -2.48
N LYS A 57 -13.42 -15.55 -1.32
CA LYS A 57 -14.69 -14.84 -1.09
C LYS A 57 -14.50 -13.32 -1.10
N ALA A 58 -13.43 -12.81 -0.48
CA ALA A 58 -13.08 -11.40 -0.49
C ALA A 58 -12.77 -10.91 -1.92
N VAL A 59 -11.99 -11.69 -2.67
CA VAL A 59 -11.65 -11.39 -4.07
C VAL A 59 -12.91 -11.38 -4.94
N ALA A 60 -13.78 -12.38 -4.81
CA ALA A 60 -15.03 -12.44 -5.58
C ALA A 60 -15.95 -11.25 -5.26
N ALA A 61 -16.11 -10.89 -3.97
CA ALA A 61 -16.92 -9.74 -3.56
C ALA A 61 -16.36 -8.41 -4.08
N LEU A 62 -15.02 -8.25 -4.06
CA LEU A 62 -14.35 -7.09 -4.63
C LEU A 62 -14.59 -7.02 -6.13
N ARG A 63 -14.38 -8.12 -6.86
CA ARG A 63 -14.57 -8.17 -8.31
C ARG A 63 -16.01 -7.88 -8.71
N GLN A 64 -16.98 -8.43 -7.96
CA GLN A 64 -18.38 -8.10 -8.16
C GLN A 64 -18.64 -6.60 -7.96
N SER A 65 -18.06 -5.98 -6.93
CA SER A 65 -18.21 -4.54 -6.69
C SER A 65 -17.63 -3.67 -7.80
N GLU A 66 -16.50 -4.08 -8.39
CA GLU A 66 -15.86 -3.39 -9.52
C GLU A 66 -16.77 -3.43 -10.76
N LEU A 67 -17.21 -4.63 -11.14
CA LEU A 67 -18.12 -4.82 -12.27
C LEU A 67 -19.42 -4.02 -12.10
N MET A 68 -19.99 -4.02 -10.89
CA MET A 68 -21.21 -3.25 -10.60
C MET A 68 -20.99 -1.73 -10.72
N ARG A 69 -19.82 -1.21 -10.35
CA ARG A 69 -19.48 0.20 -10.59
C ARG A 69 -19.34 0.48 -12.07
N GLU A 70 -18.64 -0.38 -12.80
CA GLU A 70 -18.46 -0.24 -14.24
C GLU A 70 -19.81 -0.21 -14.96
N VAL A 71 -20.73 -1.11 -14.62
CA VAL A 71 -22.11 -1.14 -15.12
C VAL A 71 -22.85 0.17 -14.82
N LEU A 72 -22.76 0.70 -13.60
CA LEU A 72 -23.42 1.96 -13.23
C LEU A 72 -22.82 3.19 -13.94
N HIS A 73 -21.56 3.11 -14.37
CA HIS A 73 -20.84 4.21 -15.00
C HIS A 73 -20.74 4.11 -16.52
N SER A 74 -21.05 2.95 -17.11
CA SER A 74 -21.09 2.74 -18.55
C SER A 74 -22.27 3.46 -19.20
N ASP A 75 -22.03 4.17 -20.30
CA ASP A 75 -23.05 4.99 -20.97
C ASP A 75 -24.17 4.16 -21.58
N LYS A 76 -23.84 2.98 -22.15
CA LYS A 76 -24.83 2.03 -22.66
C LYS A 76 -25.81 1.57 -21.58
N MET A 77 -25.28 1.27 -20.39
CA MET A 77 -26.10 0.78 -19.28
C MET A 77 -26.86 1.91 -18.60
N LYS A 78 -26.31 3.13 -18.53
CA LYS A 78 -27.03 4.29 -17.98
C LYS A 78 -28.34 4.54 -18.71
N GLN A 79 -28.36 4.44 -20.04
CA GLN A 79 -29.58 4.65 -20.83
C GLN A 79 -30.66 3.62 -20.46
N GLN A 80 -30.30 2.34 -20.40
CA GLN A 80 -31.23 1.27 -20.02
C GLN A 80 -31.68 1.37 -18.54
N LEU A 81 -30.81 1.86 -17.66
CA LEU A 81 -31.11 2.08 -16.24
C LEU A 81 -31.90 3.37 -15.98
N GLN A 82 -31.92 4.33 -16.92
CA GLN A 82 -32.80 5.49 -16.87
C GLN A 82 -34.24 5.08 -17.18
N GLU A 83 -34.42 4.15 -18.13
CA GLU A 83 -35.72 3.58 -18.48
C GLU A 83 -36.28 2.69 -17.35
N ASN A 84 -35.41 1.96 -16.63
CA ASN A 84 -35.79 1.15 -15.46
C ASN A 84 -35.05 1.56 -14.18
N THR A 85 -35.66 2.46 -13.42
CA THR A 85 -35.07 3.00 -12.18
C THR A 85 -34.96 1.99 -11.02
N GLU A 86 -35.73 0.91 -11.04
CA GLU A 86 -35.69 -0.11 -9.96
C GLU A 86 -34.42 -0.96 -10.05
N ASP A 87 -33.97 -1.30 -11.25
CA ASP A 87 -32.71 -2.02 -11.48
C ASP A 87 -31.50 -1.20 -11.00
N ALA A 88 -31.52 0.11 -11.25
CA ALA A 88 -30.48 1.01 -10.76
C ALA A 88 -30.44 1.07 -9.22
N LYS A 89 -31.61 1.05 -8.56
CA LYS A 89 -31.70 1.00 -7.09
C LYS A 89 -31.20 -0.34 -6.55
N ALA A 90 -31.57 -1.45 -7.17
CA ALA A 90 -31.12 -2.78 -6.80
C ALA A 90 -29.60 -2.92 -6.91
N LEU A 91 -29.01 -2.48 -8.03
CA LEU A 91 -27.56 -2.46 -8.24
C LEU A 91 -26.85 -1.62 -7.18
N ARG A 92 -27.34 -0.42 -6.87
CA ARG A 92 -26.75 0.45 -5.82
C ARG A 92 -26.85 -0.19 -4.44
N LYS A 93 -27.96 -0.89 -4.12
CA LYS A 93 -28.13 -1.61 -2.84
C LYS A 93 -27.13 -2.74 -2.72
N SER A 94 -27.02 -3.59 -3.74
CA SER A 94 -26.09 -4.72 -3.77
C SER A 94 -24.63 -4.25 -3.75
N LEU A 95 -24.30 -3.14 -4.42
CA LEU A 95 -22.98 -2.53 -4.34
C LEU A 95 -22.63 -2.09 -2.91
N ARG A 96 -23.57 -1.46 -2.19
CA ARG A 96 -23.35 -1.10 -0.77
C ARG A 96 -23.09 -2.34 0.10
N GLN A 97 -23.86 -3.41 -0.10
CA GLN A 97 -23.68 -4.66 0.63
C GLN A 97 -22.33 -5.31 0.34
N ASN A 98 -21.88 -5.31 -0.92
CA ASN A 98 -20.57 -5.84 -1.30
C ASN A 98 -19.42 -4.99 -0.77
N ASN A 99 -19.53 -3.65 -0.81
CA ASN A 99 -18.55 -2.76 -0.20
C ASN A 99 -18.43 -2.97 1.32
N ALA A 100 -19.52 -3.30 2.02
CA ALA A 100 -19.47 -3.61 3.46
C ALA A 100 -18.66 -4.88 3.74
N LYS A 101 -18.80 -5.92 2.90
CA LYS A 101 -18.00 -7.16 2.98
C LYS A 101 -16.52 -6.89 2.73
N VAL A 102 -16.19 -6.09 1.72
CA VAL A 102 -14.81 -5.68 1.40
C VAL A 102 -14.20 -4.84 2.53
N ARG A 103 -14.98 -3.98 3.19
CA ARG A 103 -14.52 -3.13 4.30
C ARG A 103 -14.14 -3.93 5.54
N MET A 104 -14.78 -5.06 5.83
CA MET A 104 -14.35 -5.93 6.94
C MET A 104 -12.95 -6.52 6.70
N VAL A 105 -12.65 -6.90 5.45
CA VAL A 105 -11.32 -7.36 5.03
C VAL A 105 -10.29 -6.22 5.14
N GLN A 106 -10.67 -5.00 4.74
CA GLN A 106 -9.80 -3.82 4.82
C GLN A 106 -9.70 -3.17 6.20
N ALA A 107 -10.50 -3.57 7.20
CA ALA A 107 -10.49 -2.96 8.55
C ALA A 107 -9.20 -3.27 9.33
N VAL A 108 -8.55 -4.39 9.00
CA VAL A 108 -7.19 -4.75 9.44
C VAL A 108 -6.16 -3.64 9.11
N ARG A 109 -6.39 -2.89 8.04
CA ARG A 109 -5.47 -1.85 7.51
C ARG A 109 -5.32 -0.61 8.40
N ARG A 110 -6.21 -0.36 9.38
CA ARG A 110 -6.30 0.96 10.04
C ARG A 110 -5.79 1.04 11.49
N ARG A 111 -5.33 -0.05 12.10
CA ARG A 111 -4.70 0.02 13.43
C ARG A 111 -3.19 0.20 13.29
N ILE A 112 -2.70 1.37 12.89
CA ILE A 112 -1.30 1.73 13.11
C ILE A 112 -1.20 2.22 14.57
N PRO A 113 -0.38 1.62 15.45
CA PRO A 113 -0.19 2.13 16.79
C PRO A 113 0.32 3.56 16.70
N VAL A 114 -0.32 4.47 17.42
CA VAL A 114 -0.04 5.91 17.46
C VAL A 114 1.44 6.26 17.68
N ARG A 115 2.22 5.36 18.28
CA ARG A 115 3.69 5.46 18.41
C ARG A 115 4.43 5.57 17.06
N TRP A 116 3.91 4.98 15.99
CA TRP A 116 4.45 5.06 14.63
C TRP A 116 3.92 6.26 13.84
N MET A 117 3.00 7.03 14.44
CA MET A 117 2.51 8.28 13.88
C MET A 117 3.41 9.46 14.26
N VAL A 118 4.39 9.23 15.15
CA VAL A 118 5.36 10.22 15.64
C VAL A 118 6.78 9.67 15.47
N SER A 119 7.22 9.49 14.22
CA SER A 119 8.65 9.43 13.88
C SER A 119 8.85 9.66 12.38
N VAL A 120 8.31 10.77 11.87
CA VAL A 120 8.82 11.45 10.66
C VAL A 120 9.19 12.87 11.06
N ALA A 121 9.81 12.99 12.23
CA ALA A 121 10.28 14.25 12.78
C ALA A 121 11.58 13.99 13.55
N CYS A 122 12.67 14.47 12.96
CA CYS A 122 13.89 14.93 13.63
C CYS A 122 14.82 13.87 14.25
N SER A 123 15.97 13.69 13.60
CA SER A 123 17.26 13.75 14.29
C SER A 123 18.34 14.22 13.33
N VAL A 124 18.44 15.55 13.15
CA VAL A 124 19.69 16.19 12.75
C VAL A 124 20.41 16.52 14.04
N HIS A 125 21.37 15.68 14.45
CA HIS A 125 22.38 16.09 15.42
C HIS A 125 23.36 17.01 14.68
N ALA A 126 23.20 18.32 14.91
CA ALA A 126 24.09 19.33 14.38
C ALA A 126 25.47 19.22 15.05
N ALA A 127 26.43 18.58 14.38
CA ALA A 127 27.83 18.87 14.57
C ALA A 127 28.11 20.25 13.96
N SER A 128 27.91 21.32 14.74
CA SER A 128 28.32 22.67 14.37
C SER A 128 29.69 22.94 14.97
N GLY A 129 30.71 22.74 14.14
CA GLY A 129 32.05 23.25 14.38
C GLY A 129 32.00 24.78 14.42
N THR A 130 32.56 25.33 15.50
CA THR A 130 32.89 26.74 15.66
C THR A 130 33.90 27.17 14.60
N PHE A 131 33.47 28.05 13.69
CA PHE A 131 34.35 28.95 12.96
C PHE A 131 34.13 30.36 13.54
N LEU A 132 35.12 30.83 14.29
CA LEU A 132 35.52 32.23 14.40
C LEU A 132 37.04 32.26 14.35
#